data_AF-A0A4Q5QQN3-F1
#
_entry.id   AF-A0A4Q5QQN3-F1
#
_cell.length_a   1.000
_cell.length_b   1.000
_cell.length_c   1.000
_cell.angle_alpha   90.00
_cell.angle_beta   90.00
_cell.angle_gamma   90.00
#
_symmetry.space_group_name_H-M   'P 1'
#
loop_
_entity.id
_entity.type
_entity.pdbx_description
1 polymer ?
#
loop_
_entity_poly.entity_id
_entity_poly.type
_entity_poly.pdbx_seq_one_letter_code
_entity_poly.pdbx_strand_id
1 'polypeptide(L)'
;MPWMVRVVAWWRPNAQVVYLHCELGSHLVPAGWENWKNPANEKAAYFAEYRSTGPGANPAGRVAWAHQLTPKEAKKYTIKGVFGSQQAWDPAP
;
A
#
# COMPACT_ATOMS: atom_id res chain seq x y z
N MET A 1 -0.27 -5.07 -26.21
CA MET A 1 -1.08 -4.64 -25.05
C MET A 1 -0.11 -4.34 -23.93
N PRO A 2 0.08 -3.09 -23.50
CA PRO A 2 1.10 -2.77 -22.50
C PRO A 2 0.66 -3.35 -21.15
N TRP A 3 1.58 -4.01 -20.49
CA TRP A 3 1.40 -4.65 -19.19
C TRP A 3 1.00 -3.60 -18.14
N MET A 4 -0.29 -3.57 -17.78
CA MET A 4 -0.79 -2.74 -16.68
C MET A 4 -0.46 -3.44 -15.36
N VAL A 5 0.39 -2.81 -14.54
CA VAL A 5 0.78 -3.34 -13.23
C VAL A 5 -0.28 -2.95 -12.22
N ARG A 6 -0.81 -3.96 -11.53
CA ARG A 6 -1.61 -3.80 -10.31
C ARG A 6 -0.72 -4.18 -9.13
N VAL A 7 -0.82 -3.48 -8.01
CA VAL A 7 -0.12 -3.91 -6.81
C VAL A 7 -0.84 -5.15 -6.29
N VAL A 8 -0.16 -6.28 -6.40
CA VAL A 8 -0.69 -7.62 -6.07
C VAL A 8 -0.45 -7.88 -4.59
N ALA A 9 -1.44 -8.46 -3.92
CA ALA A 9 -1.22 -9.14 -2.66
C ALA A 9 -1.56 -10.62 -2.81
N TRP A 10 -0.53 -11.46 -2.69
CA TRP A 10 -0.72 -12.87 -2.40
C TRP A 10 0.43 -13.38 -1.53
N TRP A 11 0.05 -13.96 -0.37
CA TRP A 11 0.59 -15.19 0.26
C TRP A 11 -0.17 -15.51 1.57
N ARG A 12 -0.81 -14.51 2.21
CA ARG A 12 -1.58 -14.66 3.46
C ARG A 12 -2.89 -13.83 3.42
N PRO A 13 -4.00 -14.31 4.03
CA PRO A 13 -5.28 -13.61 4.04
C PRO A 13 -5.21 -12.22 4.71
N ASN A 14 -4.24 -11.98 5.60
CA ASN A 14 -4.10 -10.73 6.34
C ASN A 14 -2.93 -9.87 5.80
N ALA A 15 -2.78 -9.78 4.49
CA ALA A 15 -1.70 -9.00 3.89
C ALA A 15 -1.86 -7.50 4.20
N GLN A 16 -0.79 -6.84 4.61
CA GLN A 16 -0.77 -5.39 4.82
C GLN A 16 0.30 -4.75 3.93
N VAL A 17 -0.13 -3.80 3.08
CA VAL A 17 0.77 -3.03 2.20
C VAL A 17 0.44 -1.56 2.36
N VAL A 18 1.46 -0.75 2.65
CA VAL A 18 1.27 0.68 2.86
C VAL A 18 2.34 1.45 2.11
N TYR A 19 1.92 2.31 1.18
CA TYR A 19 2.80 3.27 0.52
C TYR A 19 2.76 4.60 1.26
N LEU A 20 3.90 5.05 1.79
CA LEU A 20 4.02 6.37 2.42
C LEU A 20 5.01 7.21 1.62
N HIS A 21 4.57 8.38 1.14
CA HIS A 21 5.41 9.34 0.43
C HIS A 21 6.13 8.75 -0.79
N CYS A 22 5.48 7.84 -1.51
CA CYS A 22 6.07 7.19 -2.69
C CYS A 22 5.75 7.96 -3.97
N GLU A 23 6.69 7.99 -4.91
CA GLU A 23 6.40 8.41 -6.28
C GLU A 23 5.85 7.21 -7.07
N LEU A 24 4.63 7.35 -7.58
CA LEU A 24 3.87 6.32 -8.28
C LEU A 24 3.86 6.65 -9.78
N GLY A 25 4.42 5.75 -10.58
CA GLY A 25 4.50 5.92 -12.03
C GLY A 25 3.17 5.70 -12.76
N SER A 26 3.07 6.18 -14.00
CA SER A 26 1.84 6.17 -14.82
C SER A 26 1.37 4.77 -15.25
N HIS A 27 2.19 3.75 -15.02
CA HIS A 27 1.88 2.35 -15.31
C HIS A 27 0.88 1.74 -14.32
N LEU A 28 0.64 2.41 -13.18
CA LEU A 28 -0.37 2.00 -12.22
C LEU A 28 -1.76 2.35 -12.73
N VAL A 29 -2.64 1.35 -12.75
CA VAL A 29 -4.05 1.57 -13.09
C VAL A 29 -4.73 2.42 -12.01
N PRO A 30 -5.77 3.20 -12.36
CA PRO A 30 -6.49 4.03 -11.39
C PRO A 30 -6.97 3.25 -10.16
N ALA A 31 -7.50 2.03 -10.39
CA ALA A 31 -7.93 1.11 -9.33
C ALA A 31 -6.84 0.82 -8.28
N GLY A 32 -5.57 0.83 -8.68
CA GLY A 32 -4.36 0.62 -7.87
C GLY A 32 -4.16 -0.83 -7.40
N TRP A 33 -5.23 -1.43 -6.89
CA TRP A 33 -5.22 -2.69 -6.15
C TRP A 33 -6.12 -3.73 -6.81
N GLU A 34 -5.80 -5.00 -6.60
CA GLU A 34 -6.53 -6.14 -7.15
C GLU A 34 -6.87 -7.12 -6.03
N ASN A 35 -8.14 -7.56 -5.96
CA ASN A 35 -8.61 -8.52 -4.96
C ASN A 35 -8.50 -9.98 -5.45
N TRP A 36 -8.03 -10.17 -6.69
CA TRP A 36 -7.89 -11.46 -7.37
C TRP A 36 -9.22 -12.22 -7.49
N LYS A 37 -10.31 -11.48 -7.74
CA LYS A 37 -11.69 -12.00 -7.86
C LYS A 37 -12.22 -12.70 -6.61
N ASN A 38 -11.63 -12.42 -5.44
CA ASN A 38 -12.11 -12.95 -4.17
C ASN A 38 -12.50 -11.81 -3.21
N PRO A 39 -13.81 -11.53 -3.05
CA PRO A 39 -14.31 -10.49 -2.15
C PRO A 39 -13.93 -10.67 -0.67
N ALA A 40 -13.59 -11.90 -0.23
CA ALA A 40 -13.12 -12.12 1.15
C ALA A 40 -11.80 -11.38 1.42
N ASN A 41 -10.98 -11.16 0.38
CA ASN A 41 -9.69 -10.48 0.50
C ASN A 41 -9.84 -8.99 0.79
N GLU A 42 -10.91 -8.37 0.31
CA GLU A 42 -11.20 -6.95 0.56
C GLU A 42 -11.41 -6.66 2.05
N LYS A 43 -11.82 -7.69 2.82
CA LYS A 43 -12.06 -7.58 4.27
C LYS A 43 -10.84 -7.91 5.11
N ALA A 44 -9.95 -8.75 4.58
CA ALA A 44 -8.84 -9.32 5.35
C ALA A 44 -7.51 -8.60 5.05
N ALA A 45 -7.32 -8.12 3.83
CA ALA A 45 -6.13 -7.37 3.45
C ALA A 45 -6.27 -5.87 3.76
N TYR A 46 -5.17 -5.23 4.12
CA TYR A 46 -5.10 -3.80 4.41
C TYR A 46 -4.15 -3.12 3.43
N PHE A 47 -4.70 -2.45 2.42
CA PHE A 47 -3.91 -1.65 1.49
C PHE A 47 -4.19 -0.18 1.68
N ALA A 48 -3.11 0.58 1.91
CA ALA A 48 -3.23 2.00 2.21
C ALA A 48 -2.16 2.83 1.50
N GLU A 49 -2.51 4.08 1.20
CA GLU A 49 -1.58 5.07 0.65
C GLU A 49 -1.59 6.33 1.52
N TYR A 50 -0.44 7.00 1.62
CA TYR A 50 -0.30 8.28 2.29
C TYR A 50 0.60 9.22 1.50
N ARG A 51 0.04 10.33 1.02
CA ARG A 51 0.78 11.43 0.37
C ARG A 51 1.76 10.96 -0.72
N SER A 52 1.37 9.93 -1.46
CA SER A 52 2.09 9.48 -2.66
C SER A 52 1.90 10.50 -3.79
N THR A 53 2.90 10.64 -4.64
CA THR A 53 2.96 11.63 -5.73
C THR A 53 3.19 10.94 -7.08
N GLY A 54 3.26 11.69 -8.17
CA GLY A 54 3.53 11.16 -9.50
C GLY A 54 2.27 10.80 -10.30
N PRO A 55 2.43 10.46 -11.59
CA PRO A 55 1.31 10.31 -12.52
C PRO A 55 0.39 9.10 -12.24
N GLY A 56 0.82 8.13 -11.43
CA GLY A 56 0.00 7.00 -10.96
C GLY A 56 -0.67 7.22 -9.61
N ALA A 57 -0.36 8.32 -8.92
CA ALA A 57 -0.98 8.67 -7.65
C ALA A 57 -2.36 9.28 -7.89
N ASN A 58 -3.37 8.41 -7.93
CA ASN A 58 -4.77 8.82 -8.07
C ASN A 58 -5.63 8.20 -6.95
N PRO A 59 -5.63 8.79 -5.75
CA PRO A 59 -6.45 8.33 -4.63
C PRO A 59 -7.94 8.23 -4.95
N ALA A 60 -8.46 9.15 -5.75
CA ALA A 60 -9.88 9.21 -6.11
C ALA A 60 -10.31 8.06 -7.03
N GLY A 61 -9.37 7.47 -7.78
CA GLY A 61 -9.63 6.35 -8.69
C GLY A 61 -9.45 4.97 -8.07
N ARG A 62 -9.04 4.89 -6.79
CA ARG A 62 -8.76 3.62 -6.12
C ARG A 62 -10.04 2.83 -5.86
N VAL A 63 -9.88 1.52 -5.78
CA VAL A 63 -10.95 0.62 -5.31
C VAL A 63 -11.46 1.04 -3.92
N ALA A 64 -12.76 0.89 -3.68
CA ALA A 64 -13.42 1.40 -2.47
C ALA A 64 -12.92 0.78 -1.16
N TRP A 65 -12.33 -0.42 -1.23
CA TRP A 65 -11.76 -1.12 -0.09
C TRP A 65 -10.30 -0.74 0.19
N ALA A 66 -9.68 0.11 -0.63
CA ALA A 66 -8.37 0.69 -0.33
C ALA A 66 -8.50 1.88 0.64
N HIS A 67 -7.45 2.12 1.42
CA HIS A 67 -7.45 3.15 2.45
C HIS A 67 -6.56 4.34 2.07
N GLN A 68 -7.00 5.55 2.43
CA GLN A 68 -6.15 6.74 2.46
C GLN A 68 -5.86 7.09 3.91
N LEU A 69 -4.59 7.07 4.29
CA LEU A 69 -4.23 7.33 5.67
C LEU A 69 -4.37 8.81 6.00
N THR A 70 -4.82 9.09 7.22
CA THR A 70 -4.71 10.41 7.82
C THR A 70 -3.28 10.67 8.29
N PRO A 71 -2.89 11.94 8.50
CA PRO A 71 -1.60 12.26 9.11
C PRO A 71 -1.37 11.60 10.48
N LYS A 72 -2.45 11.31 11.23
CA LYS A 72 -2.37 10.64 12.53
C LYS A 72 -2.07 9.14 12.38
N GLU A 73 -2.65 8.49 11.37
CA GLU A 73 -2.40 7.08 11.09
C GLU A 73 -1.03 6.86 10.47
N ALA A 74 -0.61 7.75 9.57
CA ALA A 74 0.72 7.70 8.94
C ALA A 74 1.85 7.72 9.97
N LYS A 75 1.70 8.47 11.08
CA LYS A 75 2.68 8.53 12.18
C LYS A 75 2.94 7.20 12.87
N LYS A 76 2.09 6.18 12.68
CA LYS A 76 2.31 4.84 13.25
C LYS A 76 3.36 4.05 12.47
N TYR A 77 3.52 4.35 11.18
CA TYR A 77 4.48 3.66 10.29
C TYR A 77 5.87 4.29 10.43
N THR A 78 6.55 3.95 11.51
CA THR A 78 7.96 4.29 11.76
C THR A 78 8.80 3.02 11.73
N ILE A 79 10.12 3.11 11.56
CA ILE A 79 11.02 1.95 11.61
C ILE A 79 10.77 1.15 12.90
N LYS A 80 10.69 1.83 14.04
CA LYS A 80 10.39 1.19 15.34
C LYS A 80 8.98 0.59 15.41
N GLY A 81 8.00 1.23 14.77
CA GLY A 81 6.62 0.73 14.71
C GLY A 81 6.47 -0.51 13.83
N VAL A 82 7.29 -0.64 12.78
CA VAL A 82 7.24 -1.77 11.82
C VAL A 82 8.13 -2.93 12.27
N PHE A 83 9.36 -2.66 12.71
CA PHE A 83 10.35 -3.70 13.05
C PHE A 83 10.42 -4.03 14.55
N GLY A 84 9.68 -3.31 15.40
CA GLY A 84 9.68 -3.51 16.85
C GLY A 84 10.90 -2.89 17.56
N SER A 85 10.99 -3.09 18.88
CA SER A 85 11.95 -2.44 19.77
C SER A 85 13.20 -3.26 20.10
N GLN A 86 13.31 -4.51 19.65
CA GLN A 86 14.48 -5.34 19.93
C GLN A 86 15.48 -5.23 18.78
N GLN A 87 16.51 -4.40 19.03
CA GLN A 87 17.59 -4.04 18.11
C GLN A 87 17.05 -3.57 16.76
N ALA A 88 17.06 -2.25 16.51
CA ALA A 88 16.85 -1.76 15.16
C ALA A 88 17.82 -2.52 14.25
N TRP A 89 17.29 -3.35 13.35
CA TRP A 89 18.09 -3.80 12.22
C TRP A 89 18.45 -2.53 11.48
N ASP A 90 19.69 -2.10 11.65
CA ASP A 90 20.27 -0.97 10.95
C ASP A 90 20.99 -1.55 9.73
N PRO A 91 20.41 -1.44 8.52
CA PRO A 91 21.10 -1.88 7.32
C PRO A 91 22.31 -1.01 6.97
N ALA A 92 22.57 0.08 7.70
CA ALA A 92 23.80 0.85 7.57
C ALA A 92 24.89 0.33 8.52
N PRO A 93 26.17 0.29 8.08
CA PRO A 93 27.30 0.18 8.99
C PRO A 93 27.53 1.44 9.82
#